data_AF-A0AAE3XZ43-F1
#
_entry.id   AF-A0AAE3XZ43-F1
#
_cell.length_a   1.000
_cell.length_b   1.000
_cell.length_c   1.000
_cell.angle_alpha   90.00
_cell.angle_beta   90.00
_cell.angle_gamma   90.00
#
_symmetry.space_group_name_H-M   'P 1'
#
loop_
_entity.id
_entity.type
_entity.pdbx_description
1 polymer ?
#
loop_
_entity_poly.entity_id
_entity_poly.type
_entity_poly.pdbx_seq_one_letter_code
_entity_poly.pdbx_strand_id
1 'polypeptide(L)' 'MRKGRLRKADPSVAAAHLTALLDSETVRPSLLGMQGPLTRRELREATRRAVQVFLGGYASASTTAG' A
#
# COMPACT_ATOMS: atom_id res chain seq x y z
N MET A 1 -7.91 6.62 -10.69
CA MET A 1 -8.10 6.10 -12.07
C MET A 1 -9.03 6.99 -12.87
N ARG A 2 -10.34 7.07 -12.54
CA ARG A 2 -11.30 7.93 -13.28
C ARG A 2 -10.91 9.42 -13.34
N LYS A 3 -10.30 9.96 -12.28
CA LYS A 3 -9.76 11.33 -12.22
C LYS A 3 -8.35 11.48 -12.79
N GLY A 4 -7.80 10.49 -13.50
CA GLY A 4 -6.46 10.54 -14.09
C GLY A 4 -5.27 10.50 -13.12
N ARG A 5 -5.46 10.59 -11.80
CA ARG A 5 -4.38 10.57 -10.79
C ARG A 5 -3.69 9.21 -10.57
N LEU A 6 -4.31 8.14 -11.05
CA LEU A 6 -3.75 6.79 -11.01
C LEU A 6 -3.85 6.21 -12.42
N ARG A 7 -2.84 5.42 -12.81
CA ARG A 7 -2.81 4.58 -14.00
C ARG A 7 -4.14 3.84 -14.17
N LYS A 8 -4.63 3.69 -15.40
CA LYS A 8 -5.80 2.83 -15.68
C LYS A 8 -5.45 1.37 -15.36
N ALA A 9 -6.24 0.74 -14.50
CA ALA A 9 -6.25 -0.69 -14.26
C ALA A 9 -7.63 -1.10 -13.72
N ASP A 10 -7.81 -2.38 -13.43
CA ASP A 10 -8.99 -2.85 -12.69
C ASP A 10 -8.94 -2.29 -11.24
N PRO A 11 -9.98 -1.56 -10.79
CA PRO A 11 -10.01 -0.97 -9.44
C PRO A 11 -10.03 -2.00 -8.31
N SER A 12 -10.70 -3.13 -8.50
CA SER A 12 -10.83 -4.19 -7.50
C SER A 12 -9.49 -4.90 -7.31
N VAL A 13 -8.78 -5.17 -8.41
CA VAL A 13 -7.42 -5.72 -8.36
C VAL A 13 -6.45 -4.74 -7.69
N ALA A 14 -6.52 -3.46 -8.03
CA ALA A 14 -5.68 -2.44 -7.40
C ALA A 14 -5.93 -2.32 -5.89
N ALA A 15 -7.20 -2.38 -5.47
CA ALA A 15 -7.54 -2.39 -4.05
C ALA A 15 -6.97 -3.63 -3.34
N ALA A 16 -7.12 -4.82 -3.94
CA ALA A 16 -6.57 -6.07 -3.39
C ALA A 16 -5.04 -6.00 -3.21
N HIS A 17 -4.31 -5.41 -4.17
CA HIS A 17 -2.87 -5.21 -4.04
C HIS A 17 -2.50 -4.28 -2.89
N LEU A 18 -3.21 -3.16 -2.72
CA LEU A 18 -2.96 -2.26 -1.59
C LEU A 18 -3.23 -2.96 -0.25
N THR A 19 -4.34 -3.69 -0.14
CA THR A 19 -4.67 -4.48 1.05
C THR A 19 -3.57 -5.50 1.35
N ALA A 20 -3.12 -6.25 0.34
CA ALA A 20 -2.06 -7.24 0.51
C ALA A 20 -0.73 -6.62 1.00
N LEU A 21 -0.37 -5.44 0.49
CA LEU A 21 0.81 -4.70 0.96
C LEU A 21 0.68 -4.33 2.44
N LEU A 22 -0.46 -3.77 2.85
CA LEU A 22 -0.72 -3.40 4.23
C LEU A 22 -0.70 -4.63 5.15
N ASP A 23 -1.39 -5.71 4.78
CA ASP A 23 -1.46 -6.95 5.56
C ASP A 23 -0.07 -7.57 5.73
N SER A 24 0.75 -7.56 4.67
CA SER A 24 2.09 -8.16 4.68
C SER A 24 3.03 -7.50 5.71
N GLU A 25 2.84 -6.21 5.97
CA GLU A 25 3.68 -5.43 6.88
C GLU A 25 3.05 -5.20 8.26
N THR A 26 1.76 -5.52 8.44
CA THR A 26 1.04 -5.20 9.68
C THR A 26 0.43 -6.42 10.34
N VAL A 27 -0.64 -6.96 9.78
CA VAL A 27 -1.43 -8.03 10.38
C VAL A 27 -0.69 -9.36 10.31
N ARG A 28 -0.10 -9.69 9.16
CA ARG A 28 0.47 -11.02 8.89
C ARG A 28 1.67 -11.37 9.78
N PRO A 29 2.65 -10.48 10.03
CA PRO A 29 3.77 -10.79 10.92
C PRO A 29 3.31 -11.06 12.36
N SER A 30 2.32 -10.31 12.86
CA SER A 30 1.75 -10.51 14.19
C SER A 30 0.94 -11.80 14.28
N LEU A 31 0.12 -12.13 13.28
CA LEU A 31 -0.61 -13.39 13.23
C LEU A 31 0.30 -14.62 13.22
N LEU A 32 1.46 -14.52 12.57
CA LEU A 32 2.44 -15.61 12.49
C LEU A 32 3.36 -15.68 13.71
N GLY A 33 3.20 -14.80 14.70
CA GLY A 33 4.05 -14.76 15.90
C GLY A 33 5.49 -14.29 15.62
N MET A 34 5.76 -13.72 14.44
CA MET A 34 7.09 -13.21 14.07
C MET A 34 7.41 -11.90 14.79
N GLN A 35 6.37 -11.14 15.16
CA GLN A 35 6.47 -9.86 15.82
C GLN A 35 5.28 -9.67 16.78
N GLY A 36 5.52 -9.01 17.93
CA GLY A 36 4.45 -8.58 18.84
C GLY A 36 3.55 -7.48 18.25
N PRO A 37 2.57 -6.96 19.01
CA PRO A 37 1.70 -5.89 18.54
C PRO A 37 2.50 -4.65 18.09
N LEU A 38 2.17 -4.11 16.92
CA LEU A 38 2.79 -2.90 16.40
C LEU A 38 2.44 -1.67 17.24
N THR A 39 3.45 -0.86 17.55
CA THR A 39 3.23 0.49 18.07
C THR A 39 2.63 1.40 16.99
N ARG A 40 2.03 2.52 17.41
CA ARG A 40 1.50 3.53 16.46
C ARG A 40 2.55 4.06 15.48
N ARG A 41 3.80 4.19 15.93
CA ARG A 41 4.91 4.65 15.08
C ARG A 41 5.23 3.63 13.99
N GLU A 42 5.36 2.37 14.36
CA GLU A 42 5.68 1.30 13.42
C GLU A 42 4.53 1.07 12.42
N LEU A 43 3.28 1.14 12.87
CA LEU A 43 2.11 1.07 11.98
C LEU A 43 2.13 2.19 10.94
N ARG A 44 2.50 3.41 11.33
CA ARG A 44 2.63 4.55 10.40
C ARG A 44 3.74 4.33 9.38
N GLU A 45 4.87 3.77 9.80
CA GLU A 45 5.99 3.46 8.91
C GLU A 45 5.66 2.34 7.92
N ALA A 46 5.03 1.26 8.39
CA ALA A 46 4.53 0.18 7.53
C ALA A 46 3.51 0.69 6.51
N THR A 47 2.54 1.49 6.95
CA THR A 47 1.55 2.11 6.06
C THR A 47 2.23 2.99 5.00
N ARG A 48 3.24 3.77 5.41
CA ARG A 48 3.99 4.64 4.47
C ARG A 48 4.68 3.83 3.39
N ARG A 49 5.34 2.71 3.74
CA ARG A 49 6.01 1.83 2.78
C ARG A 49 5.03 1.17 1.82
N ALA A 50 3.95 0.60 2.33
CA ALA A 50 2.89 0.01 1.51
C ALA A 50 2.31 1.01 0.49
N VAL A 51 2.01 2.25 0.94
CA VAL A 51 1.51 3.30 0.05
C VAL A 51 2.54 3.72 -0.99
N GLN A 52 3.82 3.83 -0.60
CA GLN A 52 4.90 4.17 -1.53
C GLN A 52 5.06 3.12 -2.63
N VAL A 53 5.03 1.83 -2.27
CA VAL A 53 5.09 0.72 -3.24
C VAL A 53 3.86 0.74 -4.15
N PHE A 54 2.66 0.90 -3.58
CA PHE A 54 1.42 0.99 -4.36
C PHE A 54 1.48 2.14 -5.37
N LEU A 55 1.88 3.34 -4.94
CA LEU A 55 1.98 4.49 -5.82
C LEU A 55 3.08 4.33 -6.87
N GLY A 56 4.18 3.64 -6.56
CA GLY A 56 5.19 3.30 -7.56
C GLY A 56 4.64 2.47 -8.73
N GLY A 57 3.65 1.61 -8.49
CA GLY A 57 3.00 0.80 -9.53
C GLY A 57 1.73 1.42 -10.14
N TYR A 58 1.04 2.30 -9.41
CA TYR A 58 -0.29 2.81 -9.79
C TYR A 58 -0.37 4.32 -10.01
N ALA A 59 0.65 5.09 -9.69
CA ALA A 59 0.67 6.51 -10.05
C ALA A 59 0.53 6.66 -11.58
N SER A 60 -0.20 7.70 -11.99
CA SER A 60 -0.24 8.05 -13.41
C SER A 60 1.09 8.69 -13.81
N ALA A 61 1.56 8.45 -15.04
CA ALA A 61 2.75 9.11 -15.58
C ALA A 61 2.66 10.65 -15.54
N SER A 62 1.42 11.19 -15.62
CA SER A 62 1.15 12.62 -15.48
C SER A 62 1.23 13.15 -14.04
N THR A 63 1.34 12.27 -13.04
CA THR A 63 1.47 12.63 -11.62
C THR A 63 2.94 12.65 -11.18
N THR A 64 3.85 12.00 -11.91
CA THR A 64 5.30 11.98 -11.62
C THR A 64 6.04 13.21 -12.18
N ALA A 65 5.38 14.02 -13.02
CA ALA A 65 5.95 15.20 -13.67
C ALA A 65 5.63 16.54 -12.95
N GLY A 66 5.31 16.51 -11.66
CA GLY A 66 4.95 17.69 -10.86
C GLY A 66 5.64 17.73 -9.52
#